data_AF-A0A928QFV7-F1
#
_entry.id   AF-A0A928QFV7-F1
#
_cell.length_a   1.000
_cell.length_b   1.000
_cell.length_c   1.000
_cell.angle_alpha   90.00
_cell.angle_beta   90.00
_cell.angle_gamma   90.00
#
_symmetry.space_group_name_H-M   'P 1'
#
loop_
_entity.id
_entity.type
_entity.pdbx_description
1 polymer ?
#
loop_
_entity_poly.entity_id
_entity_poly.type
_entity_poly.pdbx_seq_one_letter_code
_entity_poly.pdbx_strand_id
1 'polypeptide(L)'
;MSIVDETILKAKEIADVTAKKASQISALTKLNVNLAETKGAIEKEYKELGELVYTAVKNDIQQGELVEEKVRILDELIFQKEELCLKIANIKGKKLCSECKKENDADSLYCCKCGNSLN
;
A
#
# COMPACT_ATOMS: atom_id res chain seq x y z
N MET A 1 43.88 22.77 -12.98
CA MET A 1 42.62 22.05 -12.70
C MET A 1 42.67 21.66 -11.23
N SER A 2 42.41 22.56 -10.29
CA SER A 2 41.11 22.96 -9.71
C SER A 2 40.52 21.94 -8.72
N ILE A 3 41.12 21.89 -7.52
CA ILE A 3 40.59 21.21 -6.30
C ILE A 3 39.20 21.77 -5.89
N VAL A 4 38.93 23.02 -6.28
CA VAL A 4 37.63 23.69 -6.08
C VAL A 4 36.51 23.12 -6.96
N ASP A 5 36.81 22.58 -8.14
CA ASP A 5 35.77 22.03 -9.02
C ASP A 5 35.30 20.65 -8.54
N GLU A 6 36.23 19.83 -8.06
CA GLU A 6 35.93 18.48 -7.55
C GLU A 6 35.11 18.51 -6.26
N THR A 7 35.30 19.53 -5.42
CA THR A 7 34.53 19.74 -4.17
C THR A 7 33.14 20.28 -4.44
N ILE A 8 32.98 21.18 -5.41
CA ILE A 8 31.66 21.69 -5.86
C ILE A 8 30.83 20.57 -6.51
N LEU A 9 31.46 19.69 -7.30
CA LEU A 9 30.78 18.54 -7.90
C LEU A 9 30.27 17.56 -6.83
N LYS A 10 31.10 17.19 -5.84
CA LYS A 10 30.68 16.32 -4.73
C LYS A 10 29.58 16.96 -3.87
N ALA A 11 29.65 18.28 -3.62
CA ALA A 11 28.61 19.00 -2.90
C ALA A 11 27.26 19.00 -3.66
N LYS A 12 27.29 19.16 -5.00
CA LYS A 12 26.08 19.05 -5.85
C LYS A 12 25.50 17.64 -5.83
N GLU A 13 26.33 16.61 -5.96
CA GLU A 13 25.86 15.22 -5.89
C GLU A 13 25.22 14.89 -4.53
N ILE A 14 25.83 15.33 -3.42
CA ILE A 14 25.27 15.13 -2.07
C ILE A 14 23.95 15.91 -1.90
N ALA A 15 23.89 17.14 -2.40
CA ALA A 15 22.67 17.96 -2.37
C ALA A 15 21.55 17.32 -3.21
N ASP A 16 21.85 16.83 -4.41
CA ASP A 16 20.89 16.16 -5.28
C ASP A 16 20.39 14.84 -4.69
N VAL A 17 21.28 14.04 -4.08
CA VAL A 17 20.89 12.80 -3.39
C VAL A 17 20.01 13.10 -2.17
N THR A 18 20.33 14.15 -1.41
CA THR A 18 19.55 14.56 -0.24
C THR A 18 18.18 15.10 -0.63
N ALA A 19 18.12 15.96 -1.67
CA ALA A 19 16.87 16.48 -2.20
C ALA A 19 15.97 15.37 -2.76
N LYS A 20 16.54 14.39 -3.49
CA LYS A 20 15.82 13.20 -3.98
C LYS A 20 15.30 12.31 -2.85
N LYS A 21 16.08 12.09 -1.80
CA LYS A 21 15.60 11.34 -0.62
C LYS A 21 14.49 12.08 0.12
N ALA A 22 14.61 13.39 0.30
CA ALA A 22 13.58 14.19 0.96
C ALA A 22 12.25 14.17 0.18
N SER A 23 12.29 14.29 -1.15
CA SER A 23 11.09 14.21 -1.98
C SER A 23 10.45 12.81 -1.93
N GLN A 24 11.25 11.74 -1.98
CA GLN A 24 10.78 10.36 -1.81
C GLN A 24 10.11 10.13 -0.45
N ILE A 25 10.67 10.68 0.64
CA ILE A 25 10.07 10.57 1.98
C ILE A 25 8.70 11.25 2.01
N SER A 26 8.60 12.47 1.46
CA SER A 26 7.31 13.18 1.44
C SER A 26 6.24 12.45 0.61
N ALA A 27 6.64 11.82 -0.50
CA ALA A 27 5.77 10.99 -1.32
C ALA A 27 5.32 9.73 -0.57
N LEU A 28 6.24 9.05 0.13
CA LEU A 28 5.93 7.90 0.97
C LEU A 28 4.96 8.26 2.11
N THR A 29 5.14 9.41 2.76
CA THR A 29 4.21 9.85 3.82
C THR A 29 2.79 9.99 3.28
N LYS A 30 2.62 10.67 2.13
CA LYS A 30 1.30 10.80 1.49
C LYS A 30 0.69 9.45 1.13
N LEU A 31 1.47 8.56 0.52
CA LEU A 31 1.01 7.22 0.16
C LEU A 31 0.62 6.38 1.39
N ASN A 32 1.37 6.49 2.49
CA ASN A 32 1.05 5.79 3.74
C ASN A 32 -0.22 6.33 4.42
N VAL A 33 -0.46 7.65 4.36
CA VAL A 33 -1.71 8.25 4.84
C VAL A 33 -2.88 7.72 4.02
N ASN A 34 -2.80 7.77 2.69
CA ASN A 34 -3.84 7.23 1.82
C ASN A 34 -4.07 5.73 2.09
N LEU A 35 -3.00 4.94 2.29
CA LEU A 35 -3.14 3.52 2.61
C LEU A 35 -3.84 3.30 3.95
N ALA A 36 -3.59 4.14 4.96
CA ALA A 36 -4.27 4.07 6.25
C ALA A 36 -5.77 4.44 6.12
N GLU A 37 -6.08 5.48 5.36
CA GLU A 37 -7.47 5.89 5.06
C GLU A 37 -8.22 4.80 4.30
N THR A 38 -7.64 4.23 3.25
CA THR A 38 -8.24 3.11 2.49
C THR A 38 -8.47 1.89 3.38
N LYS A 39 -7.53 1.55 4.28
CA LYS A 39 -7.73 0.46 5.24
C LYS A 39 -8.88 0.75 6.21
N GLY A 40 -8.97 1.97 6.72
CA GLY A 40 -10.09 2.39 7.57
C GLY A 40 -11.44 2.34 6.84
N ALA A 41 -11.47 2.73 5.56
CA ALA A 41 -12.65 2.63 4.72
C ALA A 41 -13.08 1.16 4.51
N ILE A 42 -12.13 0.25 4.26
CA ILE A 42 -12.39 -1.19 4.15
C ILE A 42 -13.00 -1.73 5.45
N GLU A 43 -12.41 -1.40 6.61
CA GLU A 43 -12.93 -1.85 7.91
C GLU A 43 -14.35 -1.33 8.17
N LYS A 44 -14.61 -0.07 7.81
CA LYS A 44 -15.94 0.53 7.91
C LYS A 44 -16.95 -0.18 7.00
N GLU A 45 -16.61 -0.42 5.74
CA GLU A 45 -17.49 -1.10 4.79
C GLU A 45 -17.78 -2.55 5.20
N TYR A 46 -16.79 -3.29 5.72
CA TYR A 46 -17.02 -4.62 6.28
C TYR A 46 -17.99 -4.59 7.46
N LYS A 47 -17.87 -3.60 8.34
CA LYS A 47 -18.78 -3.43 9.47
C LYS A 47 -20.21 -3.14 9.00
N GLU A 48 -20.38 -2.21 8.08
CA GLU A 48 -21.70 -1.86 7.52
C GLU A 48 -22.33 -3.04 6.78
N LEU A 49 -21.55 -3.78 5.98
CA LEU A 49 -22.00 -5.00 5.31
C LEU A 49 -22.45 -6.06 6.32
N GLY A 50 -21.69 -6.28 7.39
CA GLY A 50 -22.04 -7.22 8.45
C GLY A 50 -23.34 -6.84 9.18
N GLU A 51 -23.51 -5.55 9.50
CA GLU A 51 -24.74 -5.02 10.11
C GLU A 51 -25.95 -5.19 9.18
N LEU A 52 -25.76 -4.92 7.89
CA LEU A 52 -26.78 -5.07 6.85
C LEU A 52 -27.24 -6.53 6.75
N VAL A 53 -26.31 -7.46 6.56
CA VAL A 53 -26.61 -8.90 6.45
C VAL A 53 -27.25 -9.44 7.72
N TYR A 54 -26.74 -9.07 8.90
CA TYR A 54 -27.32 -9.50 10.17
C TYR A 54 -28.78 -9.03 10.30
N THR A 55 -29.05 -7.77 9.98
CA THR A 55 -30.40 -7.18 10.07
C THR A 55 -31.35 -7.79 9.06
N ALA A 56 -30.89 -8.04 7.83
CA ALA A 56 -31.64 -8.72 6.80
C ALA A 56 -32.09 -10.11 7.26
N VAL A 57 -31.14 -10.94 7.74
CA VAL A 57 -31.43 -12.30 8.21
C VAL A 57 -32.34 -12.30 9.44
N LYS A 58 -32.09 -11.43 10.41
CA LYS A 58 -32.86 -11.37 11.66
C LYS A 58 -34.33 -11.01 11.45
N ASN A 59 -34.60 -10.15 10.48
CA ASN A 59 -35.96 -9.64 10.22
C ASN A 59 -36.62 -10.32 9.01
N ASP A 60 -35.98 -11.34 8.44
CA ASP A 60 -36.43 -12.03 7.21
C ASP A 60 -36.67 -11.05 6.03
N ILE A 61 -35.78 -10.06 5.89
CA ILE A 61 -35.82 -9.03 4.84
C ILE A 61 -34.80 -9.38 3.76
N GLN A 62 -35.20 -9.30 2.50
CA GLN A 62 -34.29 -9.42 1.36
C GLN A 62 -33.58 -8.09 1.09
N GLN A 63 -32.24 -8.07 1.21
CA GLN A 63 -31.40 -6.90 0.93
C GLN A 63 -30.25 -7.23 -0.04
N GLY A 64 -30.44 -8.21 -0.93
CA GLY A 64 -29.40 -8.73 -1.83
C GLY A 64 -28.71 -7.64 -2.67
N GLU A 65 -29.47 -6.70 -3.23
CA GLU A 65 -28.91 -5.63 -4.07
C GLU A 65 -27.95 -4.69 -3.29
N LEU A 66 -28.33 -4.31 -2.07
CA LEU A 66 -27.49 -3.48 -1.20
C LEU A 66 -26.22 -4.23 -0.75
N VAL A 67 -26.35 -5.54 -0.51
CA VAL A 67 -25.21 -6.41 -0.19
C VAL A 67 -24.26 -6.48 -1.39
N GLU A 68 -24.77 -6.68 -2.60
CA GLU A 68 -23.96 -6.72 -3.83
C GLU A 68 -23.27 -5.38 -4.14
N GLU A 69 -23.93 -4.26 -3.87
CA GLU A 69 -23.32 -2.92 -3.97
C GLU A 69 -22.14 -2.79 -2.99
N LYS A 70 -22.36 -3.14 -1.72
CA LYS A 70 -21.32 -3.09 -0.68
C LYS A 70 -20.13 -3.99 -0.98
N VAL A 71 -20.36 -5.19 -1.51
CA VAL A 71 -19.30 -6.10 -1.95
C VAL A 71 -18.48 -5.48 -3.10
N ARG A 72 -19.13 -4.88 -4.09
CA ARG A 72 -18.42 -4.19 -5.19
C ARG A 72 -17.54 -3.04 -4.70
N ILE A 73 -18.04 -2.23 -3.77
CA ILE A 73 -17.26 -1.14 -3.16
C ILE A 73 -16.05 -1.70 -2.41
N LEU A 74 -16.22 -2.80 -1.66
CA LEU A 74 -15.12 -3.47 -0.96
C LEU A 74 -14.06 -3.98 -1.93
N ASP A 75 -14.44 -4.60 -3.03
CA ASP A 75 -13.50 -5.10 -4.05
C ASP A 75 -12.66 -3.96 -4.63
N GLU A 76 -13.29 -2.81 -4.93
CA GLU A 76 -12.58 -1.63 -5.42
C GLU A 76 -11.59 -1.09 -4.39
N LEU A 77 -12.00 -0.95 -3.13
CA LEU A 77 -11.12 -0.48 -2.06
C LEU A 77 -9.95 -1.44 -1.81
N ILE A 78 -10.19 -2.75 -1.88
CA ILE A 78 -9.15 -3.77 -1.74
C ILE A 78 -8.15 -3.65 -2.90
N PHE A 79 -8.62 -3.47 -4.13
CA PHE A 79 -7.75 -3.26 -5.29
C PHE A 79 -6.90 -2.00 -5.12
N GLN A 80 -7.50 -0.87 -4.72
CA GLN A 80 -6.78 0.38 -4.43
C GLN A 80 -5.72 0.19 -3.34
N LYS A 81 -6.04 -0.56 -2.27
CA LYS A 81 -5.08 -0.90 -1.21
C LYS A 81 -3.87 -1.66 -1.77
N GLU A 82 -4.09 -2.62 -2.66
CA GLU A 82 -3.01 -3.40 -3.29
C GLU A 82 -2.12 -2.52 -4.17
N GLU A 83 -2.70 -1.64 -4.98
CA GLU A 83 -1.95 -0.68 -5.79
C GLU A 83 -1.07 0.24 -4.93
N LEU A 84 -1.62 0.77 -3.82
CA LEU A 84 -0.88 1.61 -2.88
C LEU A 84 0.27 0.83 -2.24
N CYS A 85 0.04 -0.41 -1.81
CA CYS A 85 1.09 -1.27 -1.25
C CYS A 85 2.21 -1.53 -2.27
N LEU A 86 1.88 -1.81 -3.53
CA LEU A 86 2.85 -2.02 -4.60
C LEU A 86 3.68 -0.75 -4.87
N LYS A 87 3.01 0.41 -4.97
CA LYS A 87 3.69 1.72 -5.15
C LYS A 87 4.66 2.00 -4.01
N ILE A 88 4.25 1.77 -2.76
CA ILE A 88 5.10 1.93 -1.58
C ILE A 88 6.29 0.97 -1.60
N ALA A 89 6.06 -0.31 -1.92
CA ALA A 89 7.12 -1.31 -2.00
C ALA A 89 8.17 -0.95 -3.06
N ASN A 90 7.73 -0.52 -4.25
CA ASN A 90 8.62 -0.08 -5.33
C ASN A 90 9.49 1.10 -4.91
N ILE A 91 8.93 2.13 -4.25
CA ILE A 91 9.70 3.28 -3.77
C ILE A 91 10.73 2.86 -2.70
N LYS A 92 10.39 1.87 -1.86
CA LYS A 92 11.30 1.31 -0.85
C LYS A 92 12.32 0.31 -1.41
N GLY A 93 12.26 -0.04 -2.69
CA GLY A 93 13.09 -1.11 -3.27
C GLY A 93 12.81 -2.50 -2.68
N LYS A 94 11.54 -2.76 -2.33
CA LYS A 94 11.05 -4.03 -1.77
C LYS A 94 10.14 -4.73 -2.77
N LYS A 95 9.96 -6.04 -2.60
CA LYS A 95 8.96 -6.82 -3.35
C LYS A 95 7.85 -7.32 -2.43
N LEU A 96 6.64 -7.44 -2.97
CA LEU A 96 5.50 -8.01 -2.25
C LEU A 96 5.39 -9.50 -2.55
N CYS A 97 5.08 -10.29 -1.53
CA CYS A 97 4.73 -11.70 -1.70
C CYS A 97 3.42 -11.83 -2.48
N SER A 98 3.37 -12.68 -3.51
CA SER A 98 2.15 -12.96 -4.30
C SER A 98 1.00 -13.48 -3.44
N GLU A 99 1.31 -14.35 -2.47
CA GLU A 99 0.34 -15.02 -1.60
C GLU A 99 -0.16 -14.13 -0.47
N CYS A 100 0.76 -13.62 0.37
CA CYS A 100 0.39 -12.95 1.63
C CYS A 100 0.57 -11.43 1.62
N LYS A 101 1.02 -10.86 0.49
CA LYS A 101 1.27 -9.42 0.27
C LYS A 101 2.25 -8.76 1.26
N LYS A 102 3.04 -9.53 2.01
CA LYS A 102 4.09 -9.01 2.91
C LYS A 102 5.22 -8.37 2.09
N GLU A 103 5.73 -7.23 2.56
CA GLU A 103 6.98 -6.62 2.04
C GLU A 103 8.20 -7.49 2.40
N ASN A 104 9.05 -7.76 1.40
CA ASN A 104 10.32 -8.50 1.56
C ASN A 104 11.44 -7.75 0.83
N ASP A 105 12.70 -8.02 1.20
CA ASP A 105 13.86 -7.48 0.49
C ASP A 105 13.87 -7.97 -0.96
N ALA A 106 14.42 -7.15 -1.86
CA ALA A 106 14.49 -7.47 -3.29
C ALA A 106 15.18 -8.82 -3.55
N ASP A 107 16.22 -9.12 -2.77
CA ASP A 107 17.05 -10.32 -2.89
C ASP A 107 16.49 -11.53 -2.12
N SER A 108 15.37 -11.39 -1.41
CA SER A 108 14.76 -12.50 -0.66
C SER A 108 14.24 -13.58 -1.60
N LEU A 109 14.64 -14.83 -1.41
CA LEU A 109 14.12 -15.98 -2.19
C LEU A 109 12.78 -16.50 -1.68
N TYR A 110 12.49 -16.29 -0.39
CA TYR A 110 11.28 -16.76 0.28
C TYR A 110 10.67 -15.64 1.14
N CYS A 111 9.36 -15.69 1.33
CA CYS A 111 8.65 -14.71 2.15
C CYS A 111 8.92 -14.92 3.63
N CYS A 112 9.33 -13.84 4.32
CA CYS A 112 9.59 -13.84 5.76
C CYS A 112 8.34 -14.07 6.65
N LYS A 113 7.13 -14.01 6.07
CA LYS A 113 5.87 -14.22 6.79
C LYS A 113 5.26 -15.59 6.52
N CYS A 114 5.15 -15.99 5.25
CA CYS A 114 4.43 -17.22 4.88
C CYS A 114 5.29 -18.31 4.24
N GLY A 115 6.60 -18.06 4.01
CA GLY A 115 7.50 -19.04 3.41
C GLY A 115 7.31 -19.27 1.91
N ASN A 116 6.36 -18.62 1.24
CA ASN A 116 6.19 -18.76 -0.21
C ASN A 116 7.43 -18.28 -0.97
N SER A 117 7.77 -18.95 -2.08
CA SER A 117 8.84 -18.52 -2.95
C SER A 117 8.53 -17.14 -3.56
N LEU A 118 9.56 -16.30 -3.68
CA LEU A 118 9.48 -14.92 -4.20
C LEU A 118 10.16 -14.79 -5.57
N ASN A 119 10.18 -15.89 -6.32
CA ASN A 119 10.65 -15.95 -7.71
C ASN A 119 9.82 -15.05 -8.63
#